data_AF-G3GY65-F1
#
_entry.id   AF-G3GY65-F1
#
_cell.length_a   1.000
_cell.length_b   1.000
_cell.length_c   1.000
_cell.angle_alpha   90.00
_cell.angle_beta   90.00
_cell.angle_gamma   90.00
#
_symmetry.space_group_name_H-M   'P 1'
#
loop_
_entity.id
_entity.type
_entity.pdbx_description
1 polymer ?
#
loop_
_entity_poly.entity_id
_entity_poly.type
_entity_poly.pdbx_seq_one_letter_code
_entity_poly.pdbx_strand_id
1 'polypeptide(L)'
;MNVAERAEDLRILRENLLLVARDYNRIIAMLSQDEQALFKERIRFLDKKIHPGLKKLHWALKGASAFFITECRIHASKVQMIVNDFKASTLTIGWKAQEMSEMLLVRITGKRVYRDLEFEESQKEHRMAVQKKLVELHQDVVDIMTNSYEVFKNDGPEVTRAVVGKPHILLTCSHSHQCVFLKYPTLVPNAARFQCLKSPLAAFRALPLFL
;
A
#
# COMPACT_ATOMS: atom_id res chain seq x y z
N MET A 1 -30.63 37.41 -19.35
CA MET A 1 -29.50 37.04 -18.48
C MET A 1 -28.70 38.30 -18.20
N ASN A 2 -28.74 38.78 -16.97
CA ASN A 2 -27.97 39.95 -16.53
C ASN A 2 -26.48 39.57 -16.40
N VAL A 3 -25.58 40.54 -16.59
CA VAL A 3 -24.12 40.35 -16.45
C VAL A 3 -23.77 39.79 -15.06
N ALA A 4 -24.49 40.20 -14.02
CA ALA A 4 -24.30 39.72 -12.65
C ALA A 4 -24.62 38.21 -12.48
N GLU A 5 -25.72 37.73 -13.07
CA GLU A 5 -26.10 36.31 -13.03
C GLU A 5 -25.07 35.45 -13.76
N ARG A 6 -24.60 35.94 -14.91
CA ARG A 6 -23.56 35.26 -15.69
C ARG A 6 -22.23 35.21 -14.95
N ALA A 7 -21.87 36.26 -14.21
CA ALA A 7 -20.66 36.28 -13.40
C ALA A 7 -20.72 35.24 -12.27
N GLU A 8 -21.86 35.12 -11.59
CA GLU A 8 -22.06 34.13 -10.54
C GLU A 8 -22.02 32.69 -11.09
N ASP A 9 -22.65 32.45 -12.24
CA ASP A 9 -22.61 31.14 -12.90
C ASP A 9 -21.18 30.69 -13.24
N LEU A 10 -20.35 31.62 -13.72
CA LEU A 10 -18.94 31.38 -14.00
C LEU A 10 -18.13 31.14 -12.72
N ARG A 11 -18.45 31.85 -11.62
CA ARG A 11 -17.82 31.63 -10.31
C ARG A 11 -18.10 30.22 -9.80
N ILE A 12 -19.37 29.81 -9.80
CA ILE A 12 -19.79 28.46 -9.39
C ILE A 12 -19.10 27.40 -10.25
N LEU A 13 -19.06 27.60 -11.57
CA LEU A 13 -18.39 26.67 -12.47
C LEU A 13 -16.90 26.54 -12.14
N ARG A 14 -16.21 27.67 -11.91
CA ARG A 14 -14.79 27.67 -11.54
C ARG A 14 -14.55 26.88 -10.26
N GLU A 15 -15.35 27.10 -9.23
CA GLU A 15 -15.23 26.38 -7.95
C GLU A 15 -15.44 24.87 -8.14
N ASN A 16 -16.45 24.48 -8.92
CA ASN A 16 -16.70 23.09 -9.23
C ASN A 16 -15.56 22.43 -10.01
N LEU A 17 -14.90 23.15 -10.93
CA LEU A 17 -13.72 22.65 -11.64
C LEU A 17 -12.51 22.51 -10.73
N LEU A 18 -12.34 23.43 -9.77
CA LEU A 18 -11.29 23.32 -8.76
C LEU A 18 -11.47 22.07 -7.88
N LEU A 19 -12.70 21.64 -7.62
CA LEU A 19 -12.95 20.38 -6.92
C LEU A 19 -12.46 19.17 -7.72
N VAL A 20 -12.74 19.10 -9.02
CA VAL A 20 -12.25 18.02 -9.89
C VAL A 20 -10.72 17.97 -9.90
N ALA A 21 -10.08 19.14 -10.07
CA ALA A 21 -8.62 19.23 -10.05
C ALA A 21 -8.03 18.79 -8.69
N ARG A 22 -8.67 19.19 -7.58
CA ARG A 22 -8.26 18.78 -6.23
C ARG A 22 -8.39 17.27 -6.03
N ASP A 23 -9.50 16.68 -6.44
CA ASP A 23 -9.76 15.24 -6.32
C ASP A 23 -8.69 14.43 -7.08
N TYR A 24 -8.34 14.86 -8.30
CA TYR A 24 -7.26 14.24 -9.08
C TYR A 24 -5.89 14.42 -8.42
N ASN A 25 -5.54 15.66 -8.04
CA ASN A 25 -4.23 15.95 -7.45
C ASN A 25 -4.01 15.22 -6.13
N ARG A 26 -5.08 15.01 -5.34
CA ARG A 26 -5.02 14.21 -4.12
C ARG A 26 -4.58 12.78 -4.40
N ILE A 27 -5.15 12.14 -5.42
CA ILE A 27 -4.80 10.77 -5.82
C ILE A 27 -3.31 10.72 -6.20
N ILE A 28 -2.86 11.63 -7.06
CA ILE A 28 -1.46 11.65 -7.53
C ILE A 28 -0.49 11.91 -6.37
N ALA A 29 -0.81 12.84 -5.47
CA ALA A 29 0.04 13.19 -4.33
C ALA A 29 0.16 12.05 -3.29
N MET A 30 -0.83 11.16 -3.20
CA MET A 30 -0.77 10.00 -2.30
C MET A 30 0.08 8.85 -2.86
N LEU A 31 0.40 8.86 -4.16
CA LEU A 31 1.14 7.79 -4.82
C LEU A 31 2.57 8.22 -5.11
N SER A 32 3.54 7.42 -4.67
CA SER A 32 4.92 7.50 -5.13
C SER A 32 5.03 7.14 -6.61
N GLN A 33 6.16 7.43 -7.26
CA GLN A 33 6.36 7.14 -8.68
C GLN A 33 6.17 5.64 -9.02
N ASP A 34 6.63 4.74 -8.16
CA ASP A 34 6.45 3.30 -8.36
C ASP A 34 4.98 2.89 -8.18
N GLU A 35 4.26 3.50 -7.25
CA GLU A 35 2.82 3.25 -7.07
C GLU A 35 1.99 3.84 -8.21
N GLN A 36 2.37 4.98 -8.76
CA GLN A 36 1.72 5.54 -9.95
C GLN A 36 1.83 4.60 -11.15
N ALA A 37 2.94 3.84 -11.27
CA ALA A 37 3.06 2.81 -12.28
C ALA A 37 2.05 1.66 -12.07
N LEU A 38 1.82 1.25 -10.82
CA LEU A 38 0.80 0.26 -10.47
C LEU A 38 -0.62 0.75 -10.79
N PHE A 39 -0.89 2.04 -10.54
CA PHE A 39 -2.20 2.66 -10.78
C PHE A 39 -2.36 3.26 -12.18
N LYS A 40 -1.40 3.05 -13.09
CA LYS A 40 -1.31 3.74 -14.38
C LYS A 40 -2.58 3.64 -15.21
N GLU A 41 -3.19 2.45 -15.34
CA GLU A 41 -4.41 2.28 -16.13
C GLU A 41 -5.61 2.99 -15.49
N ARG A 42 -5.68 3.04 -14.16
CA ARG A 42 -6.75 3.75 -13.44
C ARG A 42 -6.60 5.27 -13.55
N ILE A 43 -5.37 5.78 -13.48
CA ILE A 43 -5.06 7.20 -13.73
C ILE A 43 -5.40 7.55 -15.19
N ARG A 44 -5.00 6.71 -16.15
CA ARG A 44 -5.32 6.89 -17.58
C ARG A 44 -6.83 6.87 -17.84
N PHE A 45 -7.59 6.05 -17.12
CA PHE A 45 -9.04 6.06 -17.16
C PHE A 45 -9.61 7.41 -16.70
N LEU A 46 -9.11 7.96 -15.59
CA LEU A 46 -9.50 9.31 -15.13
C LEU A 46 -9.14 10.38 -16.16
N ASP A 47 -7.94 10.34 -16.74
CA ASP A 47 -7.52 11.29 -17.77
C ASP A 47 -8.49 11.28 -18.96
N LYS A 48 -8.88 10.09 -19.44
CA LYS A 48 -9.87 9.93 -20.52
C LYS A 48 -11.24 10.51 -20.15
N LYS A 49 -11.66 10.41 -18.88
CA LYS A 49 -12.93 10.96 -18.41
C LYS A 49 -12.89 12.49 -18.26
N ILE A 50 -11.74 13.05 -17.90
CA ILE A 50 -11.55 14.49 -17.73
C ILE A 50 -11.31 15.20 -19.08
N HIS A 51 -10.66 14.52 -20.04
CA HIS A 51 -10.25 15.09 -21.32
C HIS A 51 -11.35 15.85 -22.11
N PRO A 52 -12.61 15.35 -22.17
CA PRO A 52 -13.69 16.07 -22.86
C PRO A 52 -13.96 17.46 -22.28
N GLY A 53 -13.78 17.66 -20.98
CA GLY A 53 -13.91 18.97 -20.33
C GLY A 53 -12.85 19.96 -20.79
N LEU A 54 -11.65 19.48 -21.16
CA LEU A 54 -10.54 20.34 -21.58
C LEU A 54 -10.65 20.79 -23.05
N LYS A 55 -11.32 20.00 -23.91
CA LYS A 55 -11.30 20.25 -25.37
C LYS A 55 -12.67 20.46 -26.01
N LYS A 56 -13.73 19.83 -25.52
CA LYS A 56 -14.98 19.65 -26.27
C LYS A 56 -16.22 20.20 -25.56
N LEU A 57 -16.12 20.56 -24.28
CA LEU A 57 -17.28 20.94 -23.50
C LEU A 57 -17.59 22.43 -23.63
N HIS A 58 -18.81 22.75 -24.05
CA HIS A 58 -19.37 24.09 -23.97
C HIS A 58 -19.84 24.36 -22.54
N TRP A 59 -18.92 24.90 -21.73
CA TRP A 59 -19.12 25.26 -20.32
C TRP A 59 -20.29 26.22 -20.04
N ALA A 60 -20.77 26.93 -21.06
CA ALA A 60 -21.91 27.84 -20.97
C ALA A 60 -23.27 27.13 -20.79
N LEU A 61 -23.38 25.82 -21.05
CA LEU A 61 -24.60 25.05 -20.76
C LEU A 61 -24.60 24.56 -19.30
N LYS A 62 -25.47 25.17 -18.47
CA LYS A 62 -25.62 24.88 -17.03
C LYS A 62 -25.85 23.40 -16.69
N GLY A 63 -26.61 22.66 -17.49
CA GLY A 63 -26.95 21.25 -17.20
C GLY A 63 -25.84 20.26 -17.55
N ALA A 64 -25.26 20.39 -18.76
CA ALA A 64 -24.24 19.46 -19.24
C ALA A 64 -22.93 19.55 -18.44
N SER A 65 -22.56 20.75 -18.01
CA SER A 65 -21.36 20.99 -17.20
C SER A 65 -21.47 20.40 -15.79
N ALA A 66 -22.60 20.60 -15.10
CA ALA A 66 -22.82 20.07 -13.76
C ALA A 66 -22.83 18.53 -13.72
N PHE A 67 -23.48 17.90 -14.70
CA PHE A 67 -23.49 16.44 -14.84
C PHE A 67 -22.07 15.90 -15.11
N PHE A 68 -21.35 16.50 -16.06
CA PHE A 68 -19.98 16.10 -16.39
C PHE A 68 -19.04 16.20 -15.18
N ILE A 69 -19.13 17.29 -14.41
CA ILE A 69 -18.32 17.48 -13.20
C ILE A 69 -18.64 16.39 -12.18
N THR A 70 -19.92 16.14 -11.93
CA THR A 70 -20.35 15.09 -10.98
C THR A 70 -19.80 13.73 -11.36
N GLU A 71 -19.90 13.35 -12.64
CA GLU A 71 -19.36 12.08 -13.15
C GLU A 71 -17.84 11.99 -12.97
N CYS A 72 -17.10 13.05 -13.28
CA CYS A 72 -15.64 13.08 -13.06
C CYS A 72 -15.29 12.85 -11.59
N ARG A 73 -16.03 13.49 -10.67
CA ARG A 73 -15.80 13.34 -9.22
C ARG A 73 -16.16 11.96 -8.70
N ILE A 74 -17.25 11.35 -9.19
CA ILE A 74 -17.61 9.96 -8.85
C ILE A 74 -16.49 9.00 -9.28
N HIS A 75 -15.96 9.16 -10.50
CA HIS A 75 -14.85 8.35 -10.96
C HIS A 75 -13.57 8.55 -10.14
N ALA A 76 -13.21 9.80 -9.83
CA ALA A 76 -12.08 10.11 -8.96
C ALA A 76 -12.26 9.50 -7.56
N SER A 77 -13.45 9.60 -6.97
CA SER A 77 -13.76 9.01 -5.66
C SER A 77 -13.57 7.49 -5.65
N LYS A 78 -13.99 6.78 -6.72
CA LYS A 78 -13.78 5.33 -6.83
C LYS A 78 -12.30 4.97 -6.87
N VAL A 79 -11.49 5.71 -7.64
CA VAL A 79 -10.04 5.47 -7.69
C VAL A 79 -9.39 5.80 -6.33
N GLN A 80 -9.81 6.89 -5.69
CA GLN A 80 -9.32 7.28 -4.37
C GLN A 80 -9.59 6.22 -3.30
N MET A 81 -10.77 5.57 -3.31
CA MET A 81 -11.07 4.47 -2.40
C MET A 81 -10.06 3.32 -2.56
N ILE A 82 -9.80 2.91 -3.80
CA ILE A 82 -8.85 1.82 -4.09
C ILE A 82 -7.42 2.20 -3.65
N VAL A 83 -7.02 3.46 -3.84
CA VAL A 83 -5.75 3.97 -3.32
C VAL A 83 -5.70 3.91 -1.79
N ASN A 84 -6.77 4.30 -1.11
CA ASN A 84 -6.84 4.25 0.35
C ASN A 84 -6.74 2.81 0.86
N ASP A 85 -7.49 1.88 0.27
CA ASP A 85 -7.45 0.47 0.65
C ASP A 85 -6.07 -0.13 0.42
N PHE A 86 -5.45 0.17 -0.72
CA PHE A 86 -4.07 -0.22 -1.01
C PHE A 86 -3.09 0.31 0.05
N LYS A 87 -3.20 1.59 0.43
CA LYS A 87 -2.34 2.22 1.46
C LYS A 87 -2.60 1.63 2.85
N ALA A 88 -3.84 1.29 3.18
CA ALA A 88 -4.20 0.66 4.45
C ALA A 88 -3.65 -0.78 4.53
N SER A 89 -3.86 -1.61 3.50
CA SER A 89 -3.27 -2.95 3.38
C SER A 89 -1.76 -2.90 3.50
N THR A 90 -1.18 -1.92 2.82
CA THR A 90 0.23 -1.59 2.89
C THR A 90 0.59 -1.35 4.36
N LEU A 91 0.05 -0.34 5.03
CA LEU A 91 0.39 -0.05 6.43
C LEU A 91 0.27 -1.29 7.34
N THR A 92 -0.80 -2.08 7.23
CA THR A 92 -1.03 -3.31 8.01
C THR A 92 0.09 -4.33 7.84
N ILE A 93 0.56 -4.57 6.61
CA ILE A 93 1.71 -5.43 6.33
C ILE A 93 2.95 -4.93 7.07
N GLY A 94 3.20 -3.61 7.05
CA GLY A 94 4.33 -3.00 7.76
C GLY A 94 4.28 -3.27 9.27
N TRP A 95 3.10 -3.15 9.88
CA TRP A 95 2.91 -3.41 11.31
C TRP A 95 3.13 -4.88 11.66
N LYS A 96 2.61 -5.80 10.85
CA LYS A 96 2.83 -7.25 11.03
C LYS A 96 4.30 -7.61 10.89
N ALA A 97 5.00 -7.04 9.90
CA ALA A 97 6.43 -7.27 9.72
C ALA A 97 7.26 -6.75 10.91
N GLN A 98 6.86 -5.60 11.47
CA GLN A 98 7.46 -5.08 12.69
C GLN A 98 7.21 -6.03 13.89
N GLU A 99 5.97 -6.47 14.08
CA GLU A 99 5.60 -7.41 15.15
C GLU A 99 6.43 -8.70 15.07
N MET A 100 6.58 -9.26 13.87
CA MET A 100 7.44 -10.43 13.63
C MET A 100 8.90 -10.16 14.02
N SER A 101 9.43 -8.97 13.70
CA SER A 101 10.83 -8.62 13.97
C SER A 101 11.14 -8.43 15.46
N GLU A 102 10.13 -8.09 16.26
CA GLU A 102 10.25 -7.85 17.69
C GLU A 102 10.02 -9.11 18.54
N MET A 103 9.62 -10.25 17.94
CA MET A 103 9.42 -11.51 18.64
C MET A 103 10.74 -12.18 19.07
N LEU A 104 10.89 -12.37 20.38
CA LEU A 104 12.06 -13.03 20.97
C LEU A 104 11.85 -14.56 21.03
N LEU A 105 12.81 -15.32 20.49
CA LEU A 105 12.80 -16.79 20.53
C LEU A 105 13.23 -17.38 21.89
N VAL A 106 13.81 -16.54 22.76
CA VAL A 106 14.27 -16.93 24.09
C VAL A 106 13.64 -16.01 25.11
N ARG A 107 13.12 -16.58 26.19
CA ARG A 107 12.50 -15.83 27.29
C ARG A 107 13.32 -15.97 28.56
N ILE A 108 14.03 -14.93 28.95
CA ILE A 108 14.78 -14.92 30.21
C ILE A 108 13.99 -14.11 31.24
N THR A 109 13.52 -14.76 32.30
CA THR A 109 12.87 -14.08 33.42
C THR A 109 13.93 -13.65 34.42
N GLY A 110 14.04 -12.34 34.67
CA GLY A 110 14.98 -11.81 35.66
C GLY A 110 14.71 -12.39 37.05
N LYS A 111 15.77 -12.72 37.78
CA LYS A 111 15.74 -13.17 39.19
C LYS A 111 15.04 -14.52 39.45
N ARG A 112 14.78 -15.33 38.41
CA ARG A 112 14.24 -16.71 38.58
C ARG A 112 15.39 -17.72 38.56
N VAL A 113 15.45 -18.54 39.61
CA VAL A 113 16.28 -19.76 39.64
C VAL A 113 15.42 -20.89 39.10
N TYR A 114 15.87 -21.54 38.03
CA TYR A 114 15.19 -22.69 37.44
C TYR A 114 15.73 -23.98 38.07
N ARG A 115 14.85 -24.96 38.33
CA ARG A 115 15.27 -26.32 38.65
C ARG A 115 15.72 -27.06 37.39
N ASP A 116 16.35 -28.22 37.55
CA ASP A 116 16.76 -29.06 36.43
C ASP A 116 15.58 -29.31 35.48
N LEU A 117 15.84 -29.18 34.17
CA LEU A 117 14.89 -29.32 33.05
C LEU A 117 13.74 -28.29 32.98
N GLU A 118 13.39 -27.61 34.06
CA GLU A 118 12.30 -26.61 34.11
C GLU A 118 12.50 -25.46 33.11
N PHE A 119 13.75 -25.02 32.94
CA PHE A 119 14.07 -23.99 31.94
C PHE A 119 13.88 -24.50 30.52
N GLU A 120 14.30 -25.73 30.24
CA GLU A 120 14.23 -26.31 28.91
C GLU A 120 12.79 -26.51 28.46
N GLU A 121 11.95 -27.08 29.33
CA GLU A 121 10.51 -27.22 29.10
C GLU A 121 9.86 -25.86 28.85
N SER A 122 10.13 -24.87 29.70
CA SER A 122 9.59 -23.51 29.54
C SER A 122 10.05 -22.84 28.24
N GLN A 123 11.31 -23.01 27.83
CA GLN A 123 11.78 -22.48 26.54
C GLN A 123 11.16 -23.23 25.36
N LYS A 124 10.91 -24.53 25.48
CA LYS A 124 10.27 -25.34 24.44
C LYS A 124 8.83 -24.85 24.22
N GLU A 125 8.06 -24.67 25.28
CA GLU A 125 6.71 -24.09 25.23
C GLU A 125 6.72 -22.69 24.63
N HIS A 126 7.63 -21.82 25.09
CA HIS A 126 7.80 -20.46 24.56
C HIS A 126 8.10 -20.47 23.06
N ARG A 127 9.04 -21.29 22.60
CA ARG A 127 9.38 -21.40 21.17
C ARG A 127 8.21 -21.93 20.34
N MET A 128 7.47 -22.91 20.84
CA MET A 128 6.27 -23.41 20.14
C MET A 128 5.22 -22.30 19.99
N ALA A 129 4.98 -21.51 21.04
CA ALA A 129 4.05 -20.39 20.99
C ALA A 129 4.50 -19.29 20.02
N VAL A 130 5.77 -18.88 20.08
CA VAL A 130 6.34 -17.87 19.18
C VAL A 130 6.33 -18.35 17.73
N GLN A 131 6.70 -19.61 17.47
CA GLN A 131 6.67 -20.19 16.13
C GLN A 131 5.25 -20.18 15.57
N LYS A 132 4.26 -20.62 16.34
CA LYS A 132 2.85 -20.58 15.93
C LYS A 132 2.43 -19.15 15.55
N LYS A 133 2.76 -18.18 16.39
CA LYS A 133 2.41 -16.78 16.14
C LYS A 133 3.10 -16.19 14.90
N LEU A 134 4.36 -16.53 14.67
CA LEU A 134 5.09 -16.09 13.47
C LEU A 134 4.49 -16.65 12.19
N VAL A 135 4.05 -17.92 12.21
CA VAL A 135 3.35 -18.54 11.07
C VAL A 135 2.01 -17.85 10.81
N GLU A 136 1.23 -17.55 11.86
CA GLU A 136 -0.03 -16.81 11.74
C GLU A 136 0.16 -15.42 11.14
N LEU A 137 1.14 -14.64 11.65
CA LEU A 137 1.43 -13.31 11.11
C LEU A 137 1.90 -13.35 9.66
N HIS A 138 2.73 -14.33 9.31
CA HIS A 138 3.19 -14.52 7.95
C HIS A 138 2.01 -14.85 7.02
N GLN A 139 1.12 -15.76 7.42
CA GLN A 139 -0.05 -16.11 6.64
C GLN A 139 -0.96 -14.90 6.42
N ASP A 140 -1.21 -14.10 7.46
CA ASP A 140 -1.98 -12.86 7.31
C ASP A 140 -1.37 -11.89 6.30
N VAL A 141 -0.03 -11.75 6.29
CA VAL A 141 0.67 -10.90 5.31
C VAL A 141 0.47 -11.42 3.89
N VAL A 142 0.61 -12.74 3.69
CA VAL A 142 0.37 -13.41 2.40
C VAL A 142 -1.07 -13.19 1.93
N ASP A 143 -2.05 -13.31 2.82
CA ASP A 143 -3.46 -13.12 2.50
C ASP A 143 -3.76 -11.68 2.10
N ILE A 144 -3.24 -10.68 2.85
CA ILE A 144 -3.42 -9.25 2.52
C ILE A 144 -2.78 -8.92 1.17
N MET A 145 -1.60 -9.47 0.88
CA MET A 145 -0.94 -9.28 -0.40
C MET A 145 -1.75 -9.89 -1.53
N THR A 146 -2.21 -11.13 -1.38
CA THR A 146 -3.01 -11.82 -2.39
C THR A 146 -4.30 -11.03 -2.68
N ASN A 147 -5.02 -10.60 -1.64
CA ASN A 147 -6.24 -9.81 -1.78
C ASN A 147 -6.01 -8.48 -2.50
N SER A 148 -4.90 -7.80 -2.21
CA SER A 148 -4.59 -6.55 -2.89
C SER A 148 -4.18 -6.78 -4.36
N TYR A 149 -3.68 -7.97 -4.72
CA TYR A 149 -3.23 -8.29 -6.08
C TYR A 149 -4.44 -8.51 -6.99
N GLU A 150 -5.48 -9.14 -6.45
CA GLU A 150 -6.74 -9.40 -7.13
C GLU A 150 -7.39 -8.12 -7.69
N VAL A 151 -7.14 -6.97 -7.06
CA VAL A 151 -7.60 -5.66 -7.54
C VAL A 151 -6.94 -5.26 -8.86
N PHE A 152 -5.67 -5.63 -9.07
CA PHE A 152 -4.85 -5.21 -10.20
C PHE A 152 -4.67 -6.26 -11.28
N LYS A 153 -5.10 -7.51 -11.04
CA LYS A 153 -4.87 -8.64 -11.95
C LYS A 153 -5.38 -8.42 -13.38
N ASN A 154 -6.40 -7.57 -13.54
CA ASN A 154 -7.02 -7.27 -14.83
C ASN A 154 -6.51 -5.97 -15.47
N ASP A 155 -5.61 -5.22 -14.81
CA ASP A 155 -5.17 -3.88 -15.24
C ASP A 155 -4.05 -3.93 -16.32
N GLY A 156 -3.94 -5.04 -17.05
CA GLY A 156 -3.09 -5.19 -18.24
C GLY A 156 -1.62 -5.59 -17.98
N PRO A 157 -0.86 -5.93 -19.05
CA PRO A 157 0.47 -6.55 -18.94
C PRO A 157 1.57 -5.58 -18.44
N GLU A 158 1.32 -4.27 -18.43
CA GLU A 158 2.23 -3.29 -17.83
C GLU A 158 2.14 -3.33 -16.30
N VAL A 159 0.95 -3.55 -15.74
CA VAL A 159 0.75 -3.72 -14.30
C VAL A 159 1.34 -5.06 -13.83
N THR A 160 1.13 -6.14 -14.60
CA THR A 160 1.82 -7.41 -14.35
C THR A 160 3.33 -7.25 -14.35
N ARG A 161 3.91 -6.45 -15.26
CA ARG A 161 5.35 -6.13 -15.26
C ARG A 161 5.78 -5.18 -14.14
N ALA A 162 4.94 -4.29 -13.65
CA ALA A 162 5.25 -3.49 -12.46
C ALA A 162 5.27 -4.35 -11.18
N VAL A 163 4.42 -5.37 -11.13
CA VAL A 163 4.36 -6.36 -10.04
C VAL A 163 5.50 -7.38 -10.14
N VAL A 164 5.82 -7.88 -11.34
CA VAL A 164 6.76 -8.99 -11.59
C VAL A 164 8.18 -8.51 -12.00
N GLY A 165 8.30 -7.33 -12.61
CA GLY A 165 9.48 -6.89 -13.37
C GLY A 165 10.45 -5.93 -12.67
N LYS A 166 10.34 -5.74 -11.35
CA LYS A 166 11.40 -5.09 -10.55
C LYS A 166 11.90 -6.02 -9.43
N PRO A 167 12.81 -6.97 -9.75
CA PRO A 167 13.62 -7.67 -8.76
C PRO A 167 14.78 -6.80 -8.22
N HIS A 168 14.75 -5.47 -8.41
CA HIS A 168 15.64 -4.57 -7.70
C HIS A 168 15.05 -4.21 -6.35
N ILE A 169 15.50 -4.98 -5.37
CA ILE A 169 15.89 -4.53 -4.04
C ILE A 169 16.21 -3.02 -4.07
N LEU A 170 15.31 -2.18 -3.57
CA LEU A 170 15.67 -0.86 -3.03
C LEU A 170 15.43 -0.91 -1.53
N LEU A 171 16.35 -1.65 -0.88
CA LEU A 171 16.89 -1.29 0.41
C LEU A 171 17.37 0.16 0.32
N THR A 172 16.55 1.13 0.73
CA THR A 172 17.10 2.43 1.13
C THR A 172 16.55 2.82 2.50
N CYS A 173 17.50 2.91 3.42
CA CYS A 173 17.33 3.36 4.78
C CYS A 173 17.55 4.87 4.80
N SER A 174 16.56 5.65 5.24
CA SER A 174 16.81 6.99 5.76
C SER A 174 16.98 6.91 7.28
N HIS A 175 18.25 7.02 7.65
CA HIS A 175 18.84 7.43 8.92
C HIS A 175 18.26 6.92 10.25
N SER A 176 19.15 6.17 10.91
CA SER A 176 19.45 6.16 12.35
C SER A 176 18.76 5.09 13.21
N HIS A 177 19.66 4.29 13.82
CA HIS A 177 19.52 3.41 14.99
C HIS A 177 19.00 1.96 14.83
N GLN A 178 20.00 1.09 14.60
CA GLN A 178 20.28 -0.19 15.29
C GLN A 178 19.32 -1.39 15.12
N CYS A 179 19.71 -2.31 14.22
CA CYS A 179 19.16 -3.65 14.07
C CYS A 179 19.84 -4.66 15.02
N VAL A 180 19.06 -5.55 15.66
CA VAL A 180 19.55 -6.76 16.35
C VAL A 180 18.90 -7.98 15.69
N PHE A 181 19.72 -9.01 15.37
CA PHE A 181 19.34 -10.21 14.61
C PHE A 181 19.03 -11.41 15.51
N LEU A 182 18.06 -12.24 15.11
CA LEU A 182 17.99 -13.66 15.47
C LEU A 182 17.97 -14.52 14.18
N LYS A 183 18.99 -15.36 14.03
CA LYS A 183 19.03 -16.46 13.05
C LYS A 183 18.06 -17.56 13.50
N TYR A 184 17.21 -18.04 12.60
CA TYR A 184 16.65 -19.40 12.68
C TYR A 184 17.72 -20.41 12.24
N PRO A 185 18.07 -21.43 13.04
CA PRO A 185 19.05 -22.43 12.67
C PRO A 185 18.35 -23.69 12.15
N THR A 186 17.95 -23.74 10.88
CA THR A 186 17.90 -24.97 10.04
C THR A 186 17.48 -24.59 8.62
N LEU A 187 18.44 -24.20 7.79
CA LEU A 187 18.55 -24.44 6.35
C LEU A 187 19.57 -23.43 5.78
N VAL A 188 20.74 -23.97 5.43
CA VAL A 188 21.90 -23.33 4.77
C VAL A 188 22.79 -22.43 5.66
N PRO A 189 24.06 -22.82 5.88
CA PRO A 189 25.06 -22.04 6.61
C PRO A 189 25.83 -21.13 5.65
N ASN A 190 25.45 -19.85 5.55
CA ASN A 190 26.37 -18.70 5.55
C ASN A 190 25.71 -17.41 5.04
N ALA A 191 26.08 -16.32 5.72
CA ALA A 191 25.86 -14.90 5.41
C ALA A 191 24.43 -14.34 5.53
N ALA A 192 24.21 -13.59 6.61
CA ALA A 192 23.00 -12.87 6.95
C ALA A 192 23.10 -11.36 6.62
N ARG A 193 22.00 -10.75 6.15
CA ARG A 193 21.65 -9.35 6.44
C ARG A 193 20.18 -9.07 6.08
N PHE A 194 19.29 -9.01 7.06
CA PHE A 194 17.92 -8.48 6.93
C PHE A 194 17.87 -7.07 7.53
N GLN A 195 17.37 -6.12 6.75
CA GLN A 195 17.23 -4.69 7.07
C GLN A 195 15.73 -4.36 7.14
N CYS A 196 15.32 -3.55 8.12
CA CYS A 196 13.93 -3.16 8.42
C CYS A 196 13.11 -2.75 7.17
N LEU A 197 11.94 -3.37 7.01
CA LEU A 197 10.93 -3.00 6.02
C LEU A 197 10.17 -1.74 6.46
N LYS A 198 10.43 -0.59 5.81
CA LYS A 198 9.62 0.63 5.96
C LYS A 198 8.59 0.85 4.82
N SER A 199 8.48 -0.07 3.86
CA SER A 199 7.52 0.06 2.76
C SER A 199 6.76 -1.25 2.53
N PRO A 200 5.43 -1.25 2.53
CA PRO A 200 4.66 -2.48 2.41
C PRO A 200 4.49 -3.08 1.00
N LEU A 201 4.90 -2.35 -0.03
CA LEU A 201 5.10 -2.89 -1.38
C LEU A 201 6.17 -3.99 -1.44
N ALA A 202 7.04 -4.07 -0.43
CA ALA A 202 8.13 -5.04 -0.39
C ALA A 202 7.66 -6.45 -0.03
N ALA A 203 6.53 -6.61 0.67
CA ALA A 203 5.96 -7.93 0.92
C ALA A 203 5.40 -8.53 -0.38
N PHE A 204 4.71 -7.71 -1.19
CA PHE A 204 4.09 -8.08 -2.48
C PHE A 204 4.99 -8.83 -3.47
N ARG A 205 6.29 -8.58 -3.39
CA ARG A 205 7.29 -9.05 -4.35
C ARG A 205 7.99 -10.35 -3.93
N ALA A 206 7.73 -10.87 -2.73
CA ALA A 206 8.32 -12.11 -2.23
C ALA A 206 7.50 -13.37 -2.55
N LEU A 207 6.24 -13.22 -2.97
CA LEU A 207 5.32 -14.33 -3.23
C LEU A 207 5.83 -15.39 -4.24
N PRO A 208 6.59 -15.03 -5.31
CA PRO A 208 7.14 -16.02 -6.25
C PRO A 208 8.40 -16.75 -5.76
N LEU A 209 8.94 -16.42 -4.59
CA LEU A 209 10.10 -17.09 -3.97
C LEU A 209 9.68 -18.08 -2.87
N PHE A 210 8.40 -18.11 -2.52
CA PHE A 210 7.80 -18.96 -1.47
C PHE A 210 6.69 -19.89 -2.01
N LEU A 211 6.44 -19.87 -3.32
CA LEU A 211 5.76 -20.93 -4.08
C LEU A 211 6.82 -21.76 -4.81
#